data_AF-A0A6B0Y259-F1
#
_entry.id   AF-A0A6B0Y259-F1
#
_cell.length_a   1.000
_cell.length_b   1.000
_cell.length_c   1.000
_cell.angle_alpha   90.00
_cell.angle_beta   90.00
_cell.angle_gamma   90.00
#
_symmetry.space_group_name_H-M   'P 1'
#
loop_
_entity.id
_entity.type
_entity.pdbx_description
1 polymer ?
#
loop_
_entity_poly.entity_id
_entity_poly.type
_entity_poly.pdbx_seq_one_letter_code
_entity_poly.pdbx_strand_id
1 'polypeptide(L)'
;MLIWSIAGMGLMLLVGHAGQPSLGHAAFMAVGAYTNVILQTSLGWPFLVSFPLSGCAAALAGALLALPTARLHGIYLAIATLAV
;
A
#
# COMPACT_ATOMS: atom_id res chain seq x y z
N MET A 1 15.63 -2.92 -6.68
CA MET A 1 15.69 -4.24 -6.00
C MET A 1 15.18 -4.17 -4.57
N LEU A 2 15.70 -3.28 -3.71
CA LEU A 2 15.24 -3.16 -2.32
C LEU A 2 13.72 -2.95 -2.15
N ILE A 3 13.12 -2.08 -2.98
CA ILE A 3 11.67 -1.79 -2.96
C ILE A 3 10.84 -3.07 -3.24
N TRP A 4 11.25 -3.86 -4.24
CA TRP A 4 10.57 -5.12 -4.59
C TRP A 4 10.70 -6.17 -3.49
N SER A 5 11.83 -6.23 -2.79
CA SER A 5 12.02 -7.12 -1.65
C SER A 5 11.08 -6.76 -0.49
N ILE A 6 10.96 -5.47 -0.17
CA ILE A 6 10.06 -4.99 0.89
C ILE A 6 8.59 -5.25 0.52
N ALA A 7 8.21 -4.95 -0.72
CA ALA A 7 6.87 -5.25 -1.23
C ALA A 7 6.57 -6.75 -1.20
N GLY A 8 7.52 -7.59 -1.64
CA GLY A 8 7.40 -9.04 -1.60
C GLY A 8 7.22 -9.58 -0.18
N MET A 9 7.97 -9.07 0.80
CA MET A 9 7.79 -9.45 2.22
C MET A 9 6.41 -9.05 2.75
N GLY A 10 5.93 -7.85 2.41
CA GLY A 10 4.59 -7.40 2.78
C GLY A 10 3.49 -8.28 2.18
N LEU A 11 3.63 -8.64 0.90
CA LEU A 11 2.71 -9.55 0.22
C LEU A 11 2.76 -10.96 0.82
N MET A 12 3.94 -11.47 1.18
CA MET A 12 4.12 -12.77 1.81
C MET A 12 3.45 -12.85 3.19
N LEU A 13 3.44 -11.75 3.95
CA LEU A 13 2.70 -11.67 5.21
C LEU A 13 1.18 -11.79 4.99
N LEU A 14 0.64 -11.10 3.99
CA LEU A 14 -0.79 -11.14 3.67
C LEU A 14 -1.23 -12.48 3.08
N VAL A 15 -0.53 -12.95 2.04
CA VAL A 15 -0.91 -14.16 1.31
C VAL A 15 -0.46 -15.42 2.06
N GLY A 16 0.75 -15.42 2.59
CA GLY A 16 1.35 -16.59 3.24
C GLY A 16 0.88 -16.81 4.67
N HIS A 17 0.70 -15.76 5.47
CA HIS A 17 0.30 -15.90 6.88
C HIS A 17 -1.18 -15.62 7.15
N ALA A 18 -1.80 -14.67 6.44
CA ALA A 18 -3.22 -14.35 6.62
C ALA A 18 -4.16 -15.06 5.63
N GLY A 19 -3.62 -15.71 4.58
CA GLY A 19 -4.41 -16.41 3.55
C GLY A 19 -5.25 -15.46 2.68
N GLN A 20 -4.91 -14.17 2.67
CA GLN A 20 -5.66 -13.12 1.98
C GLN A 20 -4.95 -12.75 0.66
N PRO A 21 -5.47 -13.19 -0.51
CA PRO A 21 -4.89 -12.81 -1.80
C PRO A 21 -5.02 -11.29 -1.99
N SER A 22 -3.88 -10.63 -2.24
CA SER A 22 -3.82 -9.18 -2.48
C SER A 22 -3.34 -8.91 -3.91
N LEU A 23 -4.29 -8.67 -4.83
CA LEU A 23 -4.00 -8.32 -6.23
C LEU A 23 -3.73 -6.82 -6.42
N GLY A 24 -4.21 -5.97 -5.52
CA GLY A 24 -4.03 -4.51 -5.53
C GLY A 24 -2.71 -4.02 -4.90
N HIS A 25 -1.73 -4.91 -4.70
CA HIS A 25 -0.47 -4.56 -4.03
C HIS A 25 0.31 -3.45 -4.77
N ALA A 26 0.18 -3.40 -6.10
CA ALA A 26 0.77 -2.35 -6.93
C ALA A 26 0.12 -0.98 -6.70
N ALA A 27 -1.19 -0.92 -6.44
CA ALA A 27 -1.92 0.31 -6.17
C ALA A 27 -1.46 0.95 -4.84
N PHE A 28 -1.24 0.15 -3.80
CA PHE A 28 -0.69 0.67 -2.54
C PHE A 28 0.72 1.23 -2.69
N MET A 29 1.57 0.58 -3.50
CA MET A 29 2.88 1.14 -3.86
C MET A 29 2.74 2.47 -4.64
N ALA A 30 1.79 2.55 -5.58
CA ALA A 30 1.54 3.74 -6.36
C ALA A 30 1.11 4.93 -5.49
N VAL A 31 0.21 4.73 -4.52
CA VAL A 31 -0.24 5.79 -3.59
C VAL A 31 0.93 6.39 -2.80
N GLY A 32 1.84 5.56 -2.28
CA GLY A 32 3.01 6.04 -1.56
C GLY A 32 3.98 6.82 -2.45
N ALA A 33 4.26 6.31 -3.66
CA ALA A 33 5.11 6.98 -4.63
C ALA A 33 4.53 8.33 -5.07
N TYR A 34 3.23 8.38 -5.39
CA TYR A 34 2.56 9.60 -5.82
C TYR A 34 2.53 10.65 -4.71
N THR A 35 2.26 10.23 -3.47
CA THR A 35 2.28 11.13 -2.32
C THR A 35 3.67 11.70 -2.07
N ASN A 36 4.72 10.89 -2.20
CA ASN A 36 6.11 11.37 -2.09
C ASN A 36 6.44 12.40 -3.18
N VAL A 37 6.04 12.13 -4.43
CA VAL A 37 6.25 13.05 -5.56
C VAL A 37 5.50 14.37 -5.34
N ILE A 38 4.24 14.33 -4.88
CA ILE A 38 3.46 15.54 -4.59
C ILE A 38 4.11 16.35 -3.46
N LEU A 39 4.53 15.72 -2.36
CA LEU A 39 5.20 16.44 -1.27
C LEU A 39 6.53 17.07 -1.71
N GLN A 40 7.30 16.36 -2.52
CA GLN A 40 8.58 16.85 -3.01
C GLN A 40 8.42 17.96 -4.06
N THR A 41 7.42 17.85 -4.94
CA THR A 41 7.20 18.77 -6.06
C THR A 41 6.41 20.02 -5.65
N SER A 42 5.40 19.87 -4.79
CA SER A 42 4.51 20.97 -4.40
C SER A 42 4.97 21.70 -3.14
N LEU A 43 5.60 21.02 -2.17
CA LEU A 43 6.08 21.64 -0.92
C LEU A 43 7.59 21.84 -0.86
N GLY A 44 8.37 21.26 -1.79
CA GLY A 44 9.83 21.40 -1.81
C GLY A 44 10.53 20.80 -0.57
N TRP A 45 9.84 19.92 0.17
CA TRP A 45 10.37 19.36 1.41
C TRP A 45 11.54 18.40 1.13
N PRO A 46 12.57 18.39 2.01
CA PRO A 46 13.71 17.50 1.87
C PRO A 46 13.25 16.04 1.89
N PHE A 47 13.91 15.21 1.07
CA PHE A 47 13.58 13.78 0.90
C PHE A 47 13.44 13.03 2.23
N LEU A 48 14.26 13.38 3.24
CA LEU A 48 14.22 12.79 4.57
C LEU A 48 12.87 12.96 5.31
N VAL A 49 12.12 14.03 5.04
CA VAL A 49 10.83 14.30 5.68
C VAL A 49 9.67 13.84 4.80
N SER A 50 9.79 14.00 3.48
CA SER A 50 8.78 13.54 2.52
C SER A 50 8.63 12.01 2.49
N PHE A 51 9.72 11.27 2.70
CA PHE A 51 9.72 9.81 2.71
C PHE A 51 8.89 9.20 3.87
N PRO A 52 9.09 9.56 5.15
CA PRO A 52 8.24 9.05 6.22
C PRO A 52 6.80 9.57 6.13
N LEU A 53 6.58 10.83 5.70
CA LEU A 53 5.21 11.35 5.56
C LEU A 53 4.41 10.63 4.47
N SER A 54 5.03 10.35 3.32
CA SER A 54 4.41 9.57 2.25
C SER A 54 4.15 8.13 2.67
N GLY A 55 5.05 7.54 3.45
CA GLY A 55 4.82 6.25 4.11
C GLY A 55 3.61 6.27 5.05
N CYS A 56 3.48 7.30 5.89
CA CYS A 56 2.31 7.48 6.77
C CYS A 56 1.02 7.69 5.99
N ALA A 57 1.05 8.48 4.91
CA ALA A 57 -0.11 8.70 4.05
C ALA A 57 -0.56 7.41 3.34
N ALA A 58 0.40 6.64 2.81
CA ALA A 58 0.14 5.33 2.23
C ALA A 58 -0.41 4.34 3.26
N ALA A 59 0.12 4.36 4.49
CA ALA A 59 -0.38 3.54 5.59
C ALA A 59 -1.82 3.93 5.99
N LEU A 60 -2.14 5.22 6.01
CA LEU A 60 -3.50 5.71 6.28
C LEU A 60 -4.48 5.29 5.18
N ALA A 61 -4.11 5.45 3.91
CA ALA A 61 -4.91 4.98 2.78
C ALA A 61 -5.11 3.46 2.85
N GLY A 62 -4.03 2.71 3.11
CA GLY A 62 -4.06 1.27 3.32
C GLY A 62 -4.97 0.86 4.48
N ALA A 63 -4.93 1.56 5.61
CA ALA A 63 -5.77 1.28 6.78
C ALA A 63 -7.26 1.56 6.51
N LEU A 64 -7.56 2.65 5.81
CA LEU A 64 -8.93 2.98 5.36
C LEU A 64 -9.50 1.90 4.43
N LEU A 65 -8.66 1.37 3.53
CA LEU A 65 -9.02 0.26 2.64
C LEU A 65 -9.03 -1.11 3.34
N ALA A 66 -8.24 -1.28 4.40
CA ALA A 66 -8.20 -2.51 5.21
C ALA A 66 -9.49 -2.73 6.02
N LEU A 67 -10.13 -1.66 6.49
CA LEU A 67 -11.39 -1.73 7.25
C LEU A 67 -12.55 -2.42 6.50
N PRO A 68 -12.88 -2.06 5.23
CA PRO A 68 -13.90 -2.76 4.46
C PRO A 68 -13.44 -4.14 3.98
N THR A 69 -12.16 -4.30 3.61
CA THR A 69 -11.64 -5.58 3.13
C THR A 69 -11.54 -6.64 4.23
N ALA A 70 -11.29 -6.26 5.48
CA ALA A 70 -11.32 -7.18 6.63
C ALA A 70 -12.69 -7.83 6.87
N ARG A 71 -13.77 -7.28 6.31
CA ARG A 71 -15.12 -7.84 6.39
C ARG A 71 -15.46 -8.82 5.26
N LEU A 72 -14.60 -8.92 4.23
CA LEU A 72 -14.81 -9.76 3.05
C LEU A 72 -13.97 -11.05 3.17
N HIS A 73 -14.56 -12.18 2.79
CA HIS A 73 -13.89 -13.49 2.82
C HIS A 73 -13.83 -14.11 1.42
N GLY A 74 -12.76 -14.86 1.15
CA GLY A 74 -12.61 -15.65 -0.07
C GLY A 74 -12.58 -14.82 -1.36
N ILE A 75 -13.42 -15.19 -2.33
CA ILE A 75 -13.44 -14.60 -3.69
C ILE A 75 -13.79 -13.11 -3.68
N TYR A 76 -14.64 -12.68 -2.74
CA TYR A 76 -15.01 -11.26 -2.61
C TYR A 76 -13.83 -10.37 -2.20
N LEU A 77 -12.89 -10.91 -1.41
CA LEU A 77 -11.65 -10.19 -1.06
C LEU A 77 -10.76 -10.04 -2.29
N ALA A 78 -10.60 -11.11 -3.09
CA ALA A 78 -9.80 -11.07 -4.31
C ALA A 78 -10.34 -10.04 -5.31
N ILE A 79 -11.66 -10.02 -5.54
CA ILE A 79 -12.32 -9.02 -6.41
C ILE A 79 -12.15 -7.60 -5.86
N ALA A 80 -12.32 -7.41 -4.55
CA ALA A 80 -12.11 -6.10 -3.93
C ALA A 80 -10.69 -5.59 -4.12
N THR A 81 -9.67 -6.46 -4.08
CA THR A 81 -8.28 -6.06 -4.34
C THR A 81 -7.98 -5.84 -5.82
N LEU A 82 -8.76 -6.40 -6.75
CA LEU A 82 -8.62 -6.18 -8.19
C LEU A 82 -9.27 -4.85 -8.62
N ALA A 83 -10.30 -4.42 -7.89
CA ALA A 83 -10.94 -3.12 -8.07
C ALA A 83 -10.07 -1.94 -7.59
N VAL A 84 -8.97 -2.21 -6.86
CA VAL A 84 -8.00 -1.21 -6.37
C VAL A 84 -6.79 -1.19 -7.28
#